data_AF-A0A132SKX3-F1
#
_entry.id   AF-A0A132SKX3-F1
#
_cell.length_a   1.000
_cell.length_b   1.000
_cell.length_c   1.000
_cell.angle_alpha   90.00
_cell.angle_beta   90.00
_cell.angle_gamma   90.00
#
_symmetry.space_group_name_H-M   'P 1'
#
loop_
_entity.id
_entity.type
_entity.pdbx_description
1 polymer ?
#
loop_
_entity_poly.entity_id
_entity_poly.type
_entity_poly.pdbx_seq_one_letter_code
_entity_poly.pdbx_strand_id
1 'polypeptide(L)'
;HTAEYDSRTACIAAVAKRLGVAVETLRRWVAQSEVDTGQREGVPTDTVRELRELKRKNRELEETIEILKAATSFFARESDPRHR
;
A
#
# COMPACT_ATOMS: atom_id res chain seq x y z
N HIS A 1 -14.92 22.46 15.76
CA HIS A 1 -16.02 21.49 15.78
C HIS A 1 -16.00 20.49 16.96
N THR A 2 -14.88 20.19 17.63
CA THR A 2 -14.88 19.33 18.83
C THR A 2 -15.46 19.99 20.09
N ALA A 3 -15.52 21.33 20.12
CA ALA A 3 -16.07 22.10 21.23
C ALA A 3 -17.63 22.14 21.28
N GLU A 4 -18.30 21.56 20.29
CA GLU A 4 -19.76 21.65 20.11
C GLU A 4 -20.50 20.36 20.53
N TYR A 5 -19.79 19.31 20.98
CA TYR A 5 -20.37 17.99 21.29
C TYR A 5 -19.77 17.41 22.58
N ASP A 6 -20.61 16.80 23.43
CA ASP A 6 -20.25 16.21 24.72
C ASP A 6 -19.15 15.13 24.68
N SER A 7 -18.91 14.52 23.52
CA SER A 7 -17.82 13.54 23.35
C SER A 7 -17.38 13.40 21.90
N ARG A 8 -16.15 12.91 21.71
CA ARG A 8 -15.60 12.55 20.39
C ARG A 8 -16.50 11.57 19.63
N THR A 9 -17.09 10.60 20.34
CA THR A 9 -18.03 9.63 19.75
C THR A 9 -19.32 10.30 19.29
N ALA A 10 -19.86 11.24 20.08
CA ALA A 10 -21.05 12.02 19.69
C ALA A 10 -20.78 12.89 18.46
N CYS A 11 -19.62 13.54 18.40
CA CYS A 11 -19.19 14.30 17.23
C CYS A 11 -19.09 13.41 15.97
N ILE A 12 -18.42 12.26 16.07
CA ILE A 12 -18.29 11.31 14.95
C ILE A 12 -19.68 10.81 14.50
N ALA A 13 -20.58 10.48 15.42
CA ALA A 13 -21.93 10.04 15.07
C ALA A 13 -22.75 11.13 14.35
N ALA A 14 -22.69 12.37 14.83
CA ALA A 14 -23.37 13.51 14.21
C ALA A 14 -22.84 13.79 12.80
N VAL A 15 -21.52 13.80 12.62
CA VAL A 15 -20.87 14.01 11.32
C VAL A 15 -21.14 12.84 10.38
N ALA A 16 -21.09 11.60 10.85
CA ALA A 16 -21.39 10.42 10.03
C ALA A 16 -22.83 10.47 9.49
N LYS A 17 -23.80 10.83 10.35
CA LYS A 17 -25.20 11.04 9.93
C LYS A 17 -25.33 12.13 8.88
N ARG A 18 -24.63 13.26 9.04
CA ARG A 18 -24.63 14.37 8.07
C ARG A 18 -24.00 13.98 6.73
N LEU A 19 -22.96 13.14 6.75
CA LEU A 19 -22.28 12.65 5.56
C LEU A 19 -22.95 11.43 4.92
N GLY A 20 -23.96 10.83 5.56
CA GLY A 20 -24.65 9.63 5.08
C GLY A 20 -23.79 8.36 5.13
N VAL A 21 -22.77 8.32 6.00
CA VAL A 21 -21.88 7.16 6.16
C VAL A 21 -22.14 6.46 7.48
N ALA A 22 -21.80 5.17 7.57
CA ALA A 22 -21.85 4.45 8.83
C ALA A 22 -20.86 5.07 9.84
N VAL A 23 -21.29 5.18 11.10
CA VAL A 23 -20.49 5.78 12.19
C VAL A 23 -19.14 5.08 12.34
N GLU A 24 -19.11 3.75 12.26
CA GLU A 24 -17.89 2.96 12.38
C GLU A 24 -16.92 3.22 11.22
N THR A 25 -17.42 3.47 10.01
CA THR A 25 -16.61 3.83 8.84
C THR A 25 -15.89 5.15 9.08
N LEU A 26 -16.64 6.18 9.49
CA LEU A 26 -16.03 7.49 9.77
C LEU A 26 -15.04 7.40 10.94
N ARG A 27 -15.35 6.64 11.99
CA ARG A 27 -14.43 6.41 13.11
C ARG A 27 -13.10 5.81 12.65
N ARG A 28 -13.13 4.82 11.75
CA ARG A 28 -11.93 4.21 11.18
C ARG A 28 -11.12 5.19 10.35
N TRP A 29 -11.76 6.01 9.52
CA TRP A 29 -11.07 7.04 8.75
C TRP A 29 -10.41 8.10 9.63
N VAL A 30 -11.08 8.55 10.69
CA VAL A 30 -10.48 9.46 11.66
C VAL A 30 -9.28 8.82 12.34
N ALA A 31 -9.40 7.56 12.79
CA ALA A 31 -8.29 6.84 13.41
C ALA A 31 -7.10 6.64 12.44
N GLN A 32 -7.36 6.34 11.17
CA GLN A 32 -6.31 6.24 10.15
C GLN A 32 -5.68 7.59 9.85
N SER A 33 -6.46 8.66 9.81
CA SER A 33 -5.93 10.02 9.64
C SER A 33 -5.05 10.46 10.81
N GLU A 34 -5.36 10.04 12.04
CA GLU A 34 -4.49 10.26 13.20
C GLU A 34 -3.17 9.51 13.07
N VAL A 35 -3.19 8.31 12.49
CA VAL A 35 -1.96 7.56 12.17
C VAL A 35 -1.16 8.25 11.06
N ASP A 36 -1.83 8.67 9.98
CA ASP A 36 -1.20 9.32 8.83
C ASP A 36 -0.59 10.69 9.18
N THR A 37 -1.10 11.35 10.22
CA THR A 37 -0.61 12.64 10.74
C THR A 37 0.34 12.50 11.93
N GLY A 38 0.67 11.27 12.35
CA GLY A 38 1.55 10.98 13.48
C GLY A 38 0.97 11.31 14.86
N GLN A 39 -0.34 11.58 14.95
CA GLN A 39 -1.06 11.78 16.22
C GLN A 39 -1.33 10.46 16.95
N ARG A 40 -1.21 9.32 16.25
CA ARG A 40 -1.42 7.99 16.79
C ARG A 40 -0.41 7.00 16.20
N GLU A 41 0.06 6.06 17.00
CA GLU A 41 0.88 4.96 16.51
C GLU A 41 0.09 4.04 15.56
N GLY A 42 0.72 3.67 14.45
CA GLY A 42 0.16 2.78 13.44
C GLY A 42 0.99 2.83 12.16
N VAL A 43 0.57 2.07 11.15
CA VAL A 43 1.20 2.10 9.82
C VAL A 43 0.52 3.16 8.98
N PRO A 44 1.25 4.19 8.49
CA PRO A 44 0.70 5.18 7.59
C PRO A 44 0.23 4.56 6.28
N THR A 45 -0.84 5.10 5.72
CA THR A 45 -1.39 4.68 4.43
C THR A 45 -0.35 4.76 3.32
N ASP A 46 0.51 5.78 3.36
CA ASP A 46 1.59 5.98 2.39
C ASP A 46 2.65 4.87 2.43
N THR A 47 3.06 4.46 3.63
CA THR A 47 4.01 3.36 3.82
C THR A 47 3.47 2.04 3.25
N VAL A 48 2.17 1.76 3.44
CA VAL A 48 1.54 0.56 2.85
C VAL A 48 1.54 0.65 1.32
N ARG A 49 1.27 1.83 0.76
CA ARG A 49 1.28 2.07 -0.68
C ARG A 49 2.67 1.85 -1.27
N GLU A 50 3.68 2.50 -0.70
CA GLU A 50 5.07 2.37 -1.16
C GLU A 50 5.55 0.91 -1.09
N LEU A 51 5.27 0.21 0.01
CA LEU A 51 5.63 -1.20 0.15
C LEU A 51 5.02 -2.08 -0.94
N ARG A 52 3.77 -1.82 -1.31
CA ARG A 52 3.09 -2.57 -2.40
C ARG A 52 3.75 -2.28 -3.75
N GLU A 53 4.06 -1.03 -4.04
CA GLU A 53 4.73 -0.63 -5.27
C GLU A 53 6.14 -1.23 -5.37
N LEU A 54 6.90 -1.19 -4.28
CA LEU A 54 8.23 -1.79 -4.22
C LEU A 54 8.18 -3.31 -4.41
N LYS A 55 7.24 -4.00 -3.76
CA LYS A 55 7.04 -5.44 -3.96
C LYS A 55 6.69 -5.79 -5.41
N ARG A 56 5.85 -4.97 -6.06
CA ARG A 56 5.52 -5.14 -7.47
C ARG A 56 6.76 -4.97 -8.35
N LYS A 57 7.49 -3.86 -8.19
CA LYS A 57 8.71 -3.58 -8.96
C LYS A 57 9.76 -4.68 -8.78
N ASN A 58 9.93 -5.17 -7.55
CA ASN A 58 10.87 -6.24 -7.26
C ASN A 58 10.51 -7.52 -8.03
N ARG A 59 9.24 -7.94 -8.02
CA ARG A 59 8.76 -9.09 -8.81
C ARG A 59 9.00 -8.91 -10.31
N GLU A 60 8.73 -7.72 -10.86
CA GLU A 60 8.96 -7.42 -12.28
C GLU A 60 10.46 -7.49 -12.64
N LEU A 61 11.33 -7.02 -11.75
CA LEU A 61 12.78 -7.11 -11.92
C LEU A 61 13.28 -8.57 -11.86
N GLU A 62 12.78 -9.35 -10.91
CA GLU A 62 13.12 -10.78 -10.80
C GLU A 62 12.71 -11.55 -12.07
N GLU A 63 11.50 -11.32 -12.59
CA GLU A 63 11.03 -11.93 -13.82
C GLU A 63 11.92 -11.55 -15.03
N THR A 64 12.30 -10.27 -15.11
CA THR A 64 13.21 -9.78 -16.16
C THR A 64 14.58 -10.46 -16.07
N ILE A 65 15.12 -10.59 -14.87
CA ILE A 65 16.41 -11.25 -14.62
C ILE A 65 16.35 -12.71 -15.08
N GLU A 66 15.27 -13.43 -14.78
CA GLU A 66 15.12 -14.83 -15.20
C GLU A 66 15.04 -14.98 -16.72
N ILE A 67 14.30 -14.09 -17.40
CA ILE A 67 14.26 -14.06 -18.87
C ILE A 67 15.65 -13.82 -19.45
N LEU A 68 16.40 -12.85 -18.90
CA LEU A 68 17.75 -12.54 -19.37
C LEU A 68 18.71 -13.71 -19.15
N LYS A 69 18.68 -14.37 -17.99
CA LYS A 69 19.49 -15.56 -17.72
C LYS A 69 19.18 -16.68 -18.71
N ALA A 70 17.90 -16.93 -18.98
CA ALA A 70 17.47 -17.95 -19.95
C ALA A 70 17.99 -17.62 -21.37
N ALA A 71 17.86 -16.37 -21.80
CA ALA A 71 18.37 -15.90 -23.08
C ALA A 71 19.90 -16.05 -23.18
N THR A 72 20.65 -15.59 -22.16
CA THR A 72 22.11 -15.73 -22.12
C THR A 72 22.53 -17.20 -22.17
N SER A 73 21.88 -18.09 -21.41
CA SER A 73 22.17 -19.52 -21.47
C SER A 73 21.88 -20.12 -22.84
N PHE A 74 20.78 -19.73 -23.49
CA PHE A 74 20.43 -20.18 -24.83
C PHE A 74 21.51 -19.78 -25.84
N PHE A 75 21.87 -18.49 -25.90
CA PHE A 75 22.87 -18.00 -26.85
C PHE A 75 24.27 -18.54 -26.60
N ALA A 76 24.67 -18.73 -25.33
CA ALA A 76 25.95 -19.33 -24.99
C ALA A 76 26.05 -20.79 -25.49
N ARG A 77 24.95 -21.55 -25.44
CA ARG A 77 24.88 -22.93 -25.96
C ARG A 77 24.91 -22.96 -27.49
N GLU A 78 24.15 -22.09 -28.15
CA GLU A 78 24.11 -21.99 -29.62
C GLU A 78 25.47 -21.58 -30.22
N SER A 79 26.22 -20.75 -29.49
CA SER A 79 27.53 -20.25 -29.93
C SER A 79 28.69 -21.21 -29.62
N ASP A 80 28.43 -22.35 -28.97
CA ASP A 80 29.48 -23.29 -28.58
C ASP A 80 29.97 -24.08 -29.82
N PRO A 81 31.27 -24.01 -30.17
CA PRO A 81 31.82 -24.62 -31.37
C PRO A 81 31.81 -26.16 -31.34
N ARG A 82 31.49 -26.79 -30.20
CA ARG A 82 31.35 -28.25 -30.08
C ARG A 82 29.90 -28.72 -30.32
N HIS A 83 28.94 -27.80 -30.42
CA HIS A 83 27.55 -28.07 -30.79
C HIS A 83 27.27 -27.88 -32.30
N ARG A 84 28.27 -27.47 -33.09
CA ARG A 84 28.17 -27.26 -34.54
C ARG A 84 28.71 -28.42 -35.35
#